data_AF-A0A1E3SF28-F1
#
_entry.id   AF-A0A1E3SF28-F1
#
_cell.length_a   1.000
_cell.length_b   1.000
_cell.length_c   1.000
_cell.angle_alpha   90.00
_cell.angle_beta   90.00
_cell.angle_gamma   90.00
#
_symmetry.space_group_name_H-M   'P 1'
#
loop_
_entity.id
_entity.type
_entity.pdbx_description
1 polymer ?
#
loop_
_entity_poly.entity_id
_entity_poly.type
_entity_poly.pdbx_seq_one_letter_code
_entity_poly.pdbx_strand_id
1 'polypeptide(L)'
;MPSVGLGQFTLPSVSIPEITTPPLTIGPVKLAGFALPQITTPEITIPSFTLGPIGLGAFSTPPLSIPSIHLPGTIIAEFDVPPAPGFFNTSTTPSSGFFNSGTGGNSGYANSGAGLSGWFNKNAPGLLGGSGYQNYGSLISGFNNFGSGISGFANTGVLDLALHSFVSGIANVGNNISGLFFQGTT
;
A
#
# COMPACT_ATOMS: atom_id res chain seq x y z
N MET A 1 5.55 112.00 20.64
CA MET A 1 5.54 112.94 21.79
C MET A 1 5.12 114.33 21.30
N PRO A 2 4.55 115.20 22.16
CA PRO A 2 3.54 116.21 21.77
C PRO A 2 4.11 117.62 21.47
N SER A 3 3.25 118.52 20.96
CA SER A 3 3.52 119.96 20.72
C SER A 3 2.28 120.86 20.87
N VAL A 4 2.47 122.10 21.33
CA VAL A 4 1.48 123.21 21.33
C VAL A 4 2.16 124.54 20.92
N GLY A 5 1.44 125.41 20.19
CA GLY A 5 1.97 126.54 19.41
C GLY A 5 1.37 127.93 19.70
N LEU A 6 1.43 128.80 18.68
CA LEU A 6 1.09 130.23 18.72
C LEU A 6 -0.05 130.59 17.77
N GLY A 7 -0.76 131.67 18.12
CA GLY A 7 -1.84 132.25 17.32
C GLY A 7 -1.45 133.57 16.68
N GLN A 8 -1.74 133.70 15.39
CA GLN A 8 -2.06 134.96 14.73
C GLN A 8 -2.80 134.69 13.41
N PHE A 9 -3.55 135.71 13.00
CA PHE A 9 -4.46 135.85 11.86
C PHE A 9 -3.78 136.72 10.78
N THR A 10 -4.34 137.12 9.63
CA THR A 10 -5.11 136.53 8.52
C THR A 10 -4.86 137.46 7.32
N LEU A 11 -5.01 136.98 6.08
CA LEU A 11 -5.48 137.82 4.99
C LEU A 11 -6.43 136.99 4.12
N PRO A 12 -7.56 137.55 3.67
CA PRO A 12 -8.46 136.87 2.76
C PRO A 12 -7.96 137.07 1.33
N SER A 13 -7.83 136.01 0.54
CA SER A 13 -7.66 136.19 -0.91
C SER A 13 -8.67 135.39 -1.71
N VAL A 14 -9.18 136.13 -2.68
CA VAL A 14 -10.27 135.89 -3.61
C VAL A 14 -9.93 134.81 -4.63
N SER A 15 -10.93 134.03 -5.05
CA SER A 15 -10.80 132.99 -6.08
C SER A 15 -11.60 133.34 -7.33
N ILE A 16 -11.05 133.01 -8.50
CA ILE A 16 -11.75 133.05 -9.77
C ILE A 16 -12.33 131.64 -10.01
N PRO A 17 -13.59 131.50 -10.42
CA PRO A 17 -14.14 130.18 -10.72
C PRO A 17 -13.43 129.55 -11.93
N GLU A 18 -13.19 128.25 -11.86
CA GLU A 18 -12.68 127.45 -12.98
C GLU A 18 -13.71 127.40 -14.11
N ILE A 19 -13.26 127.59 -15.36
CA ILE A 19 -14.12 127.41 -16.53
C ILE A 19 -13.78 126.06 -17.15
N THR A 20 -14.78 125.18 -17.21
CA THR A 20 -14.65 123.87 -17.84
C THR A 20 -15.61 123.76 -19.02
N THR A 21 -15.15 123.12 -20.09
CA THR A 21 -16.02 122.71 -21.20
C THR A 21 -16.45 121.26 -21.01
N PRO A 22 -17.70 120.89 -21.33
CA PRO A 22 -18.17 119.52 -21.20
C PRO A 22 -17.33 118.54 -22.05
N PRO A 23 -17.11 117.29 -21.60
CA PRO A 23 -16.47 116.26 -22.40
C PRO A 23 -17.33 115.90 -23.63
N LEU A 24 -16.70 115.81 -24.81
CA LEU A 24 -17.36 115.30 -26.01
C LEU A 24 -17.44 113.76 -25.95
N THR A 25 -18.66 113.22 -26.04
CA THR A 25 -18.89 111.77 -26.06
C THR A 25 -19.49 111.36 -27.40
N ILE A 26 -18.82 110.46 -28.13
CA ILE A 26 -19.36 109.85 -29.36
C ILE A 26 -19.99 108.51 -28.99
N GLY A 27 -21.27 108.32 -29.34
CA GLY A 27 -21.99 107.08 -29.05
C GLY A 27 -21.44 105.87 -29.82
N PRO A 28 -21.76 104.63 -29.39
CA PRO A 28 -21.34 103.42 -30.08
C PRO A 28 -21.89 103.36 -31.50
N VAL A 29 -21.02 103.09 -32.48
CA VAL A 29 -21.45 102.84 -33.86
C VAL A 29 -22.01 101.42 -33.94
N LYS A 30 -23.30 101.30 -34.22
CA LYS A 30 -23.96 99.99 -34.44
C LYS A 30 -23.82 99.58 -35.90
N LEU A 31 -23.39 98.34 -36.13
CA LEU A 31 -23.49 97.69 -37.43
C LEU A 31 -24.86 97.01 -37.55
N ALA A 32 -25.55 97.18 -38.68
CA ALA A 32 -26.79 96.45 -38.94
C ALA A 32 -26.51 94.95 -39.07
N GLY A 33 -27.44 94.12 -38.57
CA GLY A 33 -27.30 92.66 -38.66
C GLY A 33 -27.39 92.19 -40.11
N PHE A 34 -26.53 91.25 -40.49
CA PHE A 34 -26.59 90.56 -41.77
C PHE A 34 -26.85 89.07 -41.54
N ALA A 35 -27.54 88.43 -42.49
CA ALA A 35 -27.74 86.99 -42.46
C ALA A 35 -26.52 86.29 -43.07
N LEU A 36 -26.00 85.29 -42.37
CA LEU A 36 -24.97 84.40 -42.92
C LEU A 36 -25.63 83.32 -43.78
N PRO A 37 -25.00 82.92 -44.90
CA PRO A 37 -25.51 81.82 -45.71
C PRO A 37 -25.41 80.49 -44.95
N GLN A 38 -26.40 79.63 -45.16
CA GLN A 38 -26.37 78.27 -44.62
C GLN A 38 -25.32 77.45 -45.36
N ILE A 39 -24.40 76.84 -44.61
CA ILE A 39 -23.43 75.88 -45.15
C ILE A 39 -23.95 74.48 -44.84
N THR A 40 -24.05 73.64 -45.87
CA THR A 40 -24.31 72.20 -45.73
C THR A 40 -23.11 71.42 -46.24
N THR A 41 -22.74 70.37 -45.51
CA THR A 41 -21.69 69.42 -45.92
C THR A 41 -22.32 68.17 -46.50
N PRO A 42 -21.76 67.59 -47.59
CA PRO A 42 -22.25 66.33 -48.12
C PRO A 42 -22.06 65.18 -47.11
N GLU A 43 -22.92 64.18 -47.22
CA GLU A 43 -22.82 62.96 -46.41
C GLU A 43 -21.60 62.14 -46.85
N ILE A 44 -20.86 61.62 -45.88
CA ILE A 44 -19.72 60.72 -46.11
C ILE A 44 -20.14 59.30 -45.72
N THR A 45 -20.17 58.39 -46.70
CA THR A 45 -20.44 56.97 -46.45
C THR A 45 -19.14 56.17 -46.44
N ILE A 46 -18.92 55.39 -45.38
CA ILE A 46 -17.76 54.50 -45.24
C ILE A 46 -18.19 53.08 -45.64
N PRO A 47 -17.47 52.40 -46.56
CA PRO A 47 -17.81 51.03 -46.94
C PRO A 47 -17.63 50.08 -45.76
N SER A 48 -18.45 49.03 -45.72
CA SER A 48 -18.31 47.98 -44.72
C SER A 48 -17.03 47.17 -44.96
N PHE A 49 -16.35 46.80 -43.88
CA PHE A 49 -15.25 45.84 -43.92
C PHE A 49 -15.61 44.63 -43.05
N THR A 50 -15.09 43.46 -43.41
CA THR A 50 -15.31 42.21 -42.68
C THR A 50 -13.96 41.65 -42.26
N LEU A 51 -13.80 41.34 -40.97
CA LEU A 51 -12.63 40.66 -40.45
C LEU A 51 -12.77 39.15 -40.72
N GLY A 52 -11.71 38.54 -41.27
CA GLY A 52 -11.64 37.09 -41.42
C GLY A 52 -11.58 36.36 -40.06
N PRO A 53 -11.78 35.03 -40.04
CA PRO A 53 -11.72 34.25 -38.81
C PRO A 53 -10.34 34.37 -38.16
N ILE A 54 -10.30 34.77 -36.89
CA ILE A 54 -9.07 34.75 -36.09
C ILE A 54 -8.92 33.34 -35.53
N GLY A 55 -7.98 32.58 -36.08
CA GLY A 55 -7.64 31.25 -35.59
C GLY A 55 -6.75 31.29 -34.36
N LEU A 56 -6.95 30.37 -33.43
CA LEU A 56 -5.96 30.03 -32.41
C LEU A 56 -4.90 29.12 -33.03
N GLY A 57 -3.63 29.47 -32.83
CA GLY A 57 -2.50 28.61 -33.26
C GLY A 57 -2.51 27.27 -32.52
N ALA A 58 -1.91 26.25 -33.12
CA ALA A 58 -1.77 24.95 -32.48
C ALA A 58 -0.98 25.06 -31.17
N PHE A 59 -1.46 24.42 -30.12
CA PHE A 59 -0.75 24.29 -28.86
C PHE A 59 -0.81 22.84 -28.37
N SER A 60 0.19 22.43 -27.60
CA SER A 60 0.22 21.13 -26.91
C SER A 60 0.02 21.32 -25.41
N THR A 61 -0.69 20.39 -24.79
CA THR A 61 -0.77 20.33 -23.32
C THR A 61 0.44 19.60 -22.73
N PRO A 62 0.91 19.97 -21.53
CA PRO A 62 1.95 19.22 -20.84
C PRO A 62 1.56 17.75 -20.60
N PRO A 63 2.53 16.82 -20.57
CA PRO A 63 2.27 15.42 -20.24
C PRO A 63 1.87 15.27 -18.77
N LEU A 64 0.86 14.44 -18.51
CA LEU A 64 0.44 14.05 -17.16
C LEU A 64 1.18 12.77 -16.74
N SER A 65 1.85 12.79 -15.59
CA SER A 65 2.47 11.60 -15.01
C SER A 65 1.72 11.18 -13.74
N ILE A 66 1.26 9.92 -13.70
CA ILE A 66 0.62 9.33 -12.52
C ILE A 66 1.64 8.44 -11.81
N PRO A 67 2.00 8.73 -10.54
CA PRO A 67 2.93 7.91 -9.79
C PRO A 67 2.33 6.54 -9.43
N SER A 68 3.20 5.54 -9.26
CA SER A 68 2.80 4.21 -8.84
C SER A 68 2.23 4.21 -7.43
N ILE A 69 1.04 3.63 -7.25
CA ILE A 69 0.43 3.43 -5.93
C ILE A 69 1.02 2.15 -5.33
N HIS A 70 1.67 2.28 -4.17
CA HIS A 70 2.12 1.13 -3.37
C HIS A 70 1.17 0.94 -2.20
N LEU A 71 0.58 -0.26 -2.09
CA LEU A 71 -0.14 -0.66 -0.89
C LEU A 71 0.82 -1.39 0.05
N PRO A 72 0.85 -1.03 1.34
CA PRO A 72 1.59 -1.82 2.33
C PRO A 72 0.95 -3.22 2.45
N GLY A 73 1.78 -4.24 2.66
CA GLY A 73 1.28 -5.59 2.95
C GLY A 73 0.52 -5.61 4.26
N THR A 74 -0.62 -6.31 4.30
CA THR A 74 -1.41 -6.53 5.53
C THR A 74 -1.60 -8.03 5.78
N ILE A 75 -1.65 -8.42 7.06
CA ILE A 75 -2.03 -9.78 7.46
C ILE A 75 -3.56 -9.87 7.40
N ILE A 76 -4.08 -10.86 6.66
CA ILE A 76 -5.52 -11.07 6.45
C ILE A 76 -6.11 -11.95 7.55
N ALA A 77 -5.31 -12.83 8.15
CA ALA A 77 -5.66 -13.64 9.31
C ALA A 77 -4.39 -14.09 10.05
N GLU A 78 -4.46 -14.12 11.38
CA GLU A 78 -3.47 -14.75 12.24
C GLU A 78 -4.07 -16.04 12.80
N PHE A 79 -3.33 -17.13 12.69
CA PHE A 79 -3.73 -18.42 13.23
C PHE A 79 -2.79 -18.75 14.39
N ASP A 80 -3.37 -18.89 15.57
CA ASP A 80 -2.67 -19.40 16.74
C ASP A 80 -2.98 -20.89 16.85
N VAL A 81 -1.94 -21.73 16.80
CA VAL A 81 -2.08 -23.14 17.16
C VAL A 81 -1.62 -23.29 18.59
N PRO A 82 -2.53 -23.66 19.51
CA PRO A 82 -2.13 -24.05 20.83
C PRO A 82 -1.06 -25.15 20.76
N PRO A 83 0.00 -25.08 21.58
CA PRO A 83 0.99 -26.13 21.63
C PRO A 83 0.31 -27.47 21.96
N ALA A 84 0.40 -28.42 21.04
CA ALA A 84 -0.12 -29.77 21.18
C ALA A 84 1.00 -30.77 20.83
N PRO A 85 0.95 -32.02 21.35
CA PRO A 85 1.98 -33.03 21.05
C PRO A 85 2.20 -33.23 19.55
N GLY A 86 1.14 -33.14 18.74
CA GLY A 86 1.17 -33.20 17.28
C GLY A 86 -0.20 -32.85 16.67
N PHE A 87 -0.33 -33.03 15.36
CA PHE A 87 -1.50 -32.65 14.59
C PHE A 87 -2.21 -33.86 14.00
N PHE A 88 -3.55 -33.86 14.01
CA PHE A 88 -4.36 -34.93 13.42
C PHE A 88 -4.01 -36.35 13.90
N ASN A 89 -3.43 -36.49 15.10
CA ASN A 89 -3.19 -37.79 15.72
C ASN A 89 -4.49 -38.31 16.33
N THR A 90 -4.81 -39.59 16.08
CA THR A 90 -5.96 -40.32 16.63
C THR A 90 -5.47 -41.43 17.57
N SER A 91 -4.72 -41.02 18.60
CA SER A 91 -4.14 -41.94 19.59
C SER A 91 -4.67 -41.73 21.01
N THR A 92 -4.67 -42.77 21.83
CA THR A 92 -5.13 -42.69 23.23
C THR A 92 -4.12 -42.03 24.18
N THR A 93 -2.82 -42.13 23.87
CA THR A 93 -1.74 -41.41 24.57
C THR A 93 -1.11 -40.37 23.66
N PRO A 94 -0.45 -39.32 24.21
CA PRO A 94 0.17 -38.27 23.40
C PRO A 94 1.10 -38.83 22.32
N SER A 95 0.95 -38.34 21.09
CA SER A 95 1.84 -38.66 19.97
C SER A 95 2.26 -37.35 19.28
N SER A 96 3.47 -37.32 18.74
CA SER A 96 4.01 -36.18 18.01
C SER A 96 4.12 -36.40 16.50
N GLY A 97 4.17 -35.30 15.75
CA GLY A 97 4.07 -35.31 14.29
C GLY A 97 2.62 -35.36 13.81
N PHE A 98 2.31 -36.18 12.79
CA PHE A 98 1.05 -36.12 12.06
C PHE A 98 0.39 -37.49 11.86
N PHE A 99 -0.94 -37.55 11.94
CA PHE A 99 -1.76 -38.71 11.55
C PHE A 99 -1.44 -40.05 12.25
N ASN A 100 -0.74 -40.04 13.38
CA ASN A 100 -0.47 -41.25 14.15
C ASN A 100 -1.78 -41.76 14.80
N SER A 101 -1.93 -43.07 14.94
CA SER A 101 -3.15 -43.72 15.46
C SER A 101 -2.83 -44.82 16.48
N GLY A 102 -3.85 -45.28 17.21
CA GLY A 102 -3.75 -46.43 18.12
C GLY A 102 -3.40 -46.03 19.56
N THR A 103 -2.60 -46.84 20.25
CA THR A 103 -2.30 -46.62 21.68
C THR A 103 -1.54 -45.33 21.93
N GLY A 104 -0.66 -44.90 21.02
CA GLY A 104 0.08 -43.64 21.08
C GLY A 104 1.48 -43.76 21.67
N GLY A 105 2.08 -42.63 22.07
CA GLY A 105 3.51 -42.53 22.31
C GLY A 105 4.31 -42.56 21.01
N ASN A 106 3.65 -42.26 19.88
CA ASN A 106 4.25 -42.34 18.56
C ASN A 106 4.88 -41.00 18.19
N SER A 107 5.87 -41.02 17.30
CA SER A 107 6.49 -39.82 16.73
C SER A 107 6.68 -39.96 15.22
N GLY A 108 6.37 -38.91 14.46
CA GLY A 108 6.54 -38.91 13.00
C GLY A 108 5.20 -38.94 12.27
N TYR A 109 5.07 -39.75 11.22
CA TYR A 109 3.94 -39.69 10.28
C TYR A 109 3.21 -41.03 10.18
N ALA A 110 1.90 -41.01 10.42
CA ALA A 110 1.00 -42.14 10.16
C ALA A 110 1.43 -43.48 10.77
N ASN A 111 2.10 -43.48 11.93
CA ASN A 111 2.36 -44.72 12.66
C ASN A 111 1.07 -45.20 13.35
N SER A 112 0.89 -46.51 13.48
CA SER A 112 -0.32 -47.12 14.07
C SER A 112 0.05 -48.11 15.16
N GLY A 113 -0.20 -47.79 16.42
CA GLY A 113 0.14 -48.64 17.56
C GLY A 113 0.77 -47.89 18.71
N ALA A 114 1.69 -48.53 19.44
CA ALA A 114 2.32 -48.00 20.65
C ALA A 114 3.84 -47.80 20.49
N GLY A 115 4.35 -46.63 20.88
CA GLY A 115 5.78 -46.36 21.02
C GLY A 115 6.57 -46.38 19.70
N LEU A 116 5.93 -46.07 18.57
CA LEU A 116 6.53 -46.11 17.23
C LEU A 116 7.17 -44.77 16.85
N SER A 117 8.21 -44.81 16.03
CA SER A 117 8.84 -43.62 15.48
C SER A 117 9.09 -43.75 13.98
N GLY A 118 9.06 -42.63 13.24
CA GLY A 118 9.28 -42.62 11.80
C GLY A 118 7.96 -42.62 11.02
N TRP A 119 7.86 -43.37 9.93
CA TRP A 119 6.77 -43.28 8.96
C TRP A 119 6.09 -44.62 8.70
N PHE A 120 4.76 -44.65 8.83
CA PHE A 120 3.92 -45.80 8.48
C PHE A 120 4.25 -47.12 9.20
N ASN A 121 4.90 -47.07 10.37
CA ASN A 121 5.14 -48.28 11.16
C ASN A 121 3.84 -48.72 11.85
N LYS A 122 3.67 -50.02 12.07
CA LYS A 122 2.45 -50.58 12.67
C LYS A 122 2.74 -51.66 13.70
N ASN A 123 2.11 -51.56 14.86
CA ASN A 123 2.11 -52.58 15.89
C ASN A 123 0.71 -53.19 16.00
N ALA A 124 0.64 -54.50 16.15
CA ALA A 124 -0.59 -55.14 16.64
C ALA A 124 -0.84 -54.75 18.12
N PRO A 125 -2.09 -54.85 18.60
CA PRO A 125 -2.40 -54.59 20.02
C PRO A 125 -1.49 -55.40 20.96
N GLY A 126 -1.00 -54.75 22.01
CA GLY A 126 -0.11 -55.38 23.00
C GLY A 126 1.39 -55.31 22.68
N LEU A 127 1.76 -54.83 21.50
CA LEU A 127 3.16 -54.69 21.09
C LEU A 127 3.65 -53.25 21.24
N LEU A 128 4.94 -53.10 21.53
CA LEU A 128 5.56 -51.82 21.84
C LEU A 128 6.85 -51.63 21.05
N GLY A 129 7.05 -50.40 20.60
CA GLY A 129 8.35 -49.97 20.11
C GLY A 129 8.56 -50.33 18.65
N GLY A 130 9.21 -49.42 17.94
CA GLY A 130 9.63 -49.62 16.57
C GLY A 130 10.05 -48.31 15.95
N SER A 131 10.90 -48.37 14.93
CA SER A 131 11.37 -47.19 14.22
C SER A 131 11.57 -47.42 12.74
N GLY A 132 11.57 -46.34 11.96
CA GLY A 132 11.92 -46.37 10.54
C GLY A 132 10.72 -46.22 9.62
N TYR A 133 10.62 -47.04 8.58
CA TYR A 133 9.65 -46.90 7.50
C TYR A 133 8.92 -48.21 7.21
N GLN A 134 7.59 -48.21 7.29
CA GLN A 134 6.73 -49.34 6.92
C GLN A 134 7.08 -50.66 7.62
N ASN A 135 7.51 -50.62 8.89
CA ASN A 135 7.73 -51.83 9.66
C ASN A 135 6.43 -52.32 10.32
N TYR A 136 6.26 -53.63 10.47
CA TYR A 136 5.10 -54.22 11.14
C TYR A 136 5.52 -55.19 12.26
N GLY A 137 5.24 -54.82 13.52
CA GLY A 137 5.52 -55.62 14.72
C GLY A 137 6.37 -54.92 15.78
N SER A 138 6.91 -55.67 16.75
CA SER A 138 7.54 -55.09 17.96
C SER A 138 9.06 -55.02 17.88
N LEU A 139 9.68 -54.03 18.52
CA LEU A 139 11.15 -53.89 18.58
C LEU A 139 11.80 -54.00 17.19
N ILE A 140 11.22 -53.29 16.21
CA ILE A 140 11.72 -53.29 14.83
C ILE A 140 12.42 -51.98 14.49
N SER A 141 13.44 -52.01 13.64
CA SER A 141 14.02 -50.81 13.04
C SER A 141 14.33 -50.98 11.55
N GLY A 142 14.38 -49.88 10.80
CA GLY A 142 14.79 -49.89 9.39
C GLY A 142 13.62 -49.76 8.42
N PHE A 143 13.63 -50.49 7.31
CA PHE A 143 12.67 -50.32 6.21
C PHE A 143 11.98 -51.63 5.87
N ASN A 144 10.65 -51.63 5.88
CA ASN A 144 9.80 -52.73 5.41
C ASN A 144 10.07 -54.08 6.09
N ASN A 145 10.32 -54.09 7.40
CA ASN A 145 10.51 -55.35 8.13
C ASN A 145 9.19 -55.83 8.76
N PHE A 146 9.00 -57.15 8.84
CA PHE A 146 7.83 -57.79 9.45
C PHE A 146 8.27 -58.78 10.53
N GLY A 147 7.73 -58.68 11.74
CA GLY A 147 8.03 -59.61 12.84
C GLY A 147 8.48 -58.88 14.09
N SER A 148 9.37 -59.46 14.90
CA SER A 148 9.78 -58.83 16.16
C SER A 148 11.27 -59.02 16.45
N GLY A 149 11.93 -58.01 17.01
CA GLY A 149 13.38 -58.01 17.17
C GLY A 149 14.13 -58.02 15.84
N ILE A 150 13.71 -57.19 14.89
CA ILE A 150 14.21 -57.18 13.50
C ILE A 150 14.80 -55.81 13.16
N SER A 151 15.89 -55.81 12.39
CA SER A 151 16.51 -54.58 11.89
C SER A 151 16.93 -54.69 10.43
N GLY A 152 17.10 -53.57 9.73
CA GLY A 152 17.63 -53.54 8.36
C GLY A 152 16.56 -53.31 7.30
N PHE A 153 16.71 -53.95 6.13
CA PHE A 153 15.83 -53.73 4.97
C PHE A 153 15.11 -55.01 4.56
N ALA A 154 13.79 -54.97 4.49
CA ALA A 154 12.94 -56.05 3.96
C ALA A 154 13.11 -57.42 4.65
N ASN A 155 13.44 -57.46 5.95
CA ASN A 155 13.59 -58.71 6.68
C ASN A 155 12.25 -59.19 7.27
N THR A 156 12.06 -60.51 7.30
CA THR A 156 10.85 -61.16 7.82
C THR A 156 11.22 -62.15 8.93
N GLY A 157 10.68 -61.94 10.12
CA GLY A 157 10.74 -62.89 11.22
C GLY A 157 9.65 -63.95 11.08
N VAL A 158 9.96 -65.19 11.43
CA VAL A 158 9.01 -66.32 11.33
C VAL A 158 8.41 -66.74 12.67
N LEU A 159 8.85 -66.15 13.78
CA LEU A 159 8.27 -66.38 15.09
C LEU A 159 7.01 -65.52 15.32
N ASP A 160 6.23 -65.87 16.34
CA ASP A 160 5.13 -65.04 16.82
C ASP A 160 5.61 -63.61 17.13
N LEU A 161 4.74 -62.63 16.94
CA LEU A 161 5.07 -61.21 17.08
C LEU A 161 5.45 -60.80 18.52
N ALA A 162 5.05 -61.61 19.52
CA ALA A 162 5.47 -61.49 20.91
C ALA A 162 6.87 -62.07 21.18
N LEU A 163 7.43 -62.85 20.25
CA LEU A 163 8.75 -63.46 20.36
C LEU A 163 9.75 -62.76 19.43
N HIS A 164 11.00 -62.63 19.88
CA HIS A 164 12.04 -61.99 19.07
C HIS A 164 12.65 -62.97 18.08
N SER A 165 12.58 -62.64 16.79
CA SER A 165 13.20 -63.39 15.70
C SER A 165 14.70 -63.08 15.51
N PHE A 166 15.23 -62.01 16.10
CA PHE A 166 16.65 -61.62 15.99
C PHE A 166 17.20 -61.68 14.55
N VAL A 167 16.54 -60.96 13.63
CA VAL A 167 16.92 -60.90 12.21
C VAL A 167 17.52 -59.54 11.88
N SER A 168 18.63 -59.51 11.14
CA SER A 168 19.25 -58.25 10.69
C SER A 168 19.81 -58.36 9.27
N GLY A 169 19.96 -57.23 8.55
CA GLY A 169 20.58 -57.20 7.23
C GLY A 169 19.59 -56.86 6.12
N ILE A 170 19.65 -57.54 4.97
CA ILE A 170 18.79 -57.27 3.81
C ILE A 170 18.10 -58.55 3.35
N ALA A 171 16.76 -58.49 3.28
CA ALA A 171 15.91 -59.53 2.70
C ALA A 171 16.10 -60.94 3.30
N ASN A 172 16.40 -61.02 4.60
CA ASN A 172 16.47 -62.29 5.32
C ASN A 172 15.09 -62.73 5.81
N VAL A 173 14.82 -64.05 5.81
CA VAL A 173 13.56 -64.64 6.28
C VAL A 173 13.86 -65.73 7.31
N GLY A 174 13.52 -65.54 8.57
CA GLY A 174 13.84 -66.54 9.58
C GLY A 174 13.92 -66.09 11.01
N ASN A 175 14.75 -66.78 11.78
CA ASN A 175 15.07 -66.47 13.17
C ASN A 175 16.57 -66.70 13.43
N ASN A 176 17.21 -65.84 14.22
CA ASN A 176 18.65 -65.85 14.53
C ASN A 176 19.55 -65.83 13.29
N ILE A 177 19.22 -65.00 12.31
CA ILE A 177 20.00 -64.87 11.06
C ILE A 177 20.40 -63.41 10.80
N SER A 178 21.58 -63.23 10.22
CA SER A 178 22.09 -61.93 9.78
C SER A 178 22.77 -62.05 8.41
N GLY A 179 22.69 -61.01 7.59
CA GLY A 179 23.41 -60.93 6.32
C GLY A 179 22.49 -60.54 5.16
N LEU A 180 22.65 -61.19 4.00
CA LEU A 180 21.94 -60.83 2.78
C LEU A 180 21.25 -62.06 2.18
N PHE A 181 19.92 -62.01 2.05
CA PHE A 181 19.10 -63.02 1.36
C PHE A 181 19.13 -64.44 1.99
N PHE A 182 19.37 -64.55 3.30
CA PHE A 182 19.35 -65.82 4.01
C PHE A 182 17.94 -66.26 4.39
N GLN A 183 17.70 -67.57 4.42
CA GLN A 183 16.46 -68.17 4.89
C GLN A 183 16.76 -69.26 5.92
N GLY A 184 16.15 -69.18 7.11
CA GLY A 184 16.38 -70.15 8.20
C GLY A 184 15.28 -70.15 9.24
N THR A 185 14.55 -71.26 9.41
CA THR A 185 13.31 -71.33 10.19
C THR A 185 13.34 -72.36 11.33
N THR A 186 14.50 -72.88 11.69
CA THR A 186 14.67 -73.92 12.73
C THR A 186 15.13 -73.34 14.06
#